data_AF-A0A965PEP8-F1
#
_entry.id   AF-A0A965PEP8-F1
#
_cell.length_a   1.000
_cell.length_b   1.000
_cell.length_c   1.000
_cell.angle_alpha   90.00
_cell.angle_beta   90.00
_cell.angle_gamma   90.00
#
_symmetry.space_group_name_H-M   'P 1'
#
loop_
_entity.id
_entity.type
_entity.pdbx_description
1 polymer ?
#
loop_
_entity_poly.entity_id
_entity_poly.type
_entity_poly.pdbx_seq_one_letter_code
_entity_poly.pdbx_strand_id
1 'polypeptide(L)'
;MSYTTTEFITNVKKRSGMPTSQATFSVQNMLAFADAELRSFVVPLVMKAQEFYYAFDVDTALNSTGVYEIPSRAIGGKLVNVALVDGDTRRDVNWITEDHLTRYDQTDLGKPGVYLKRNQLYLVPADGNNSSKLRLTIIIRPGQLVETTECAQITGIDKTTGTLTFDVGSIPSTFIPGKKLDFIQAEPHFDHVEIDKIPTQITSTTLVFDSLSDRLQVGDWASLANQSCVIQCPVELHGMLEQATANTILRAQGDLEKLKSGEEKLQQIYQTTINTYNPRIEAEGKKITNRSRILRRF
;
A
#
# COMPACT_ATOMS: atom_id res chain seq x y z
N MET A 1 -9.57 17.49 10.79
CA MET A 1 -9.82 17.28 9.36
C MET A 1 -9.92 15.78 9.13
N SER A 2 -10.85 15.34 8.31
CA SER A 2 -11.08 13.92 8.01
C SER A 2 -10.49 13.65 6.63
N TYR A 3 -9.38 12.91 6.54
CA TYR A 3 -8.69 12.63 5.26
C TYR A 3 -9.41 11.60 4.38
N THR A 4 -10.74 11.62 4.43
CA THR A 4 -11.61 10.64 3.79
C THR A 4 -12.01 11.08 2.39
N THR A 5 -12.49 10.12 1.60
CA THR A 5 -13.03 10.36 0.26
C THR A 5 -14.19 11.36 0.24
N THR A 6 -14.95 11.47 1.33
CA THR A 6 -16.04 12.46 1.45
C THR A 6 -15.52 13.91 1.49
N GLU A 7 -14.46 14.17 2.27
CA GLU A 7 -13.82 15.51 2.31
C GLU A 7 -13.16 15.82 0.96
N PHE A 8 -12.44 14.85 0.40
CA PHE A 8 -11.79 14.97 -0.91
C PHE A 8 -12.78 15.35 -2.02
N ILE A 9 -13.91 14.63 -2.13
CA ILE A 9 -14.92 14.91 -3.15
C ILE A 9 -15.49 16.32 -2.95
N THR A 10 -15.71 16.73 -1.71
CA THR A 10 -16.16 18.09 -1.41
C THR A 10 -15.17 19.14 -1.93
N ASN A 11 -13.86 18.92 -1.78
CA ASN A 11 -12.84 19.82 -2.30
C ASN A 11 -12.75 19.79 -3.83
N VAL A 12 -12.85 18.62 -4.47
CA VAL A 12 -12.91 18.48 -5.94
C VAL A 12 -14.11 19.23 -6.52
N LYS A 13 -15.28 19.12 -5.89
CA LYS A 13 -16.50 19.86 -6.29
C LYS A 13 -16.28 21.38 -6.22
N LYS A 14 -15.67 21.87 -5.13
CA LYS A 14 -15.35 23.29 -4.97
C LYS A 14 -14.39 23.79 -6.06
N ARG A 15 -13.34 23.01 -6.37
CA ARG A 15 -12.35 23.37 -7.40
C ARG A 15 -12.92 23.35 -8.82
N SER A 16 -13.81 22.40 -9.12
CA SER A 16 -14.46 22.31 -10.43
C SER A 16 -15.65 23.28 -10.59
N GLY A 17 -16.11 23.92 -9.51
CA GLY A 17 -17.30 24.78 -9.53
C GLY A 17 -18.60 24.00 -9.75
N MET A 18 -18.59 22.70 -9.45
CA MET A 18 -19.72 21.82 -9.69
C MET A 18 -20.73 21.86 -8.53
N PRO A 19 -22.05 21.89 -8.79
CA PRO A 19 -23.07 21.84 -7.74
C PRO A 19 -22.93 20.60 -6.84
N THR A 20 -23.34 20.75 -5.58
CA THR A 20 -23.26 19.66 -4.58
C THR A 20 -24.15 18.47 -4.95
N SER A 21 -25.31 18.73 -5.54
CA SER A 21 -26.24 17.74 -6.10
C SER A 21 -26.26 17.85 -7.62
N GLN A 22 -25.73 16.84 -8.31
CA GLN A 22 -25.88 16.70 -9.75
C GLN A 22 -25.81 15.21 -10.12
N ALA A 23 -26.58 14.81 -11.14
CA ALA A 23 -26.74 13.40 -11.53
C ALA A 23 -25.75 12.94 -12.61
N THR A 24 -25.08 13.87 -13.28
CA THR A 24 -24.24 13.61 -14.46
C THR A 24 -22.91 12.93 -14.09
N PHE A 25 -22.30 13.33 -12.98
CA PHE A 25 -21.11 12.71 -12.42
C PHE A 25 -21.46 12.10 -11.07
N SER A 26 -21.67 10.79 -11.00
CA SER A 26 -21.83 10.13 -9.71
C SER A 26 -20.58 10.29 -8.85
N VAL A 27 -20.73 10.14 -7.53
CA VAL A 27 -19.62 10.14 -6.56
C VAL A 27 -18.62 9.04 -6.94
N GLN A 28 -19.11 7.86 -7.33
CA GLN A 28 -18.32 6.74 -7.82
C GLN A 28 -17.49 7.10 -9.06
N ASN A 29 -18.06 7.83 -10.02
CA ASN A 29 -17.32 8.25 -11.22
C ASN A 29 -16.21 9.25 -10.88
N MET A 30 -16.44 10.15 -9.90
CA MET A 30 -15.38 11.07 -9.44
C MET A 30 -14.24 10.33 -8.75
N LEU A 31 -14.56 9.32 -7.93
CA LEU A 31 -13.55 8.48 -7.30
C LEU A 31 -12.78 7.65 -8.34
N ALA A 32 -13.45 7.15 -9.39
CA ALA A 32 -12.78 6.46 -10.49
C ALA A 32 -11.81 7.37 -11.26
N PHE A 33 -12.17 8.65 -11.48
CA PHE A 33 -11.23 9.62 -12.04
C PHE A 33 -10.06 9.89 -11.08
N ALA A 34 -10.34 10.06 -9.79
CA ALA A 34 -9.30 10.26 -8.79
C ALA A 34 -8.33 9.08 -8.71
N ASP A 35 -8.83 7.84 -8.80
CA ASP A 35 -7.99 6.63 -8.86
C ASP A 35 -7.09 6.62 -10.09
N ALA A 36 -7.61 7.05 -11.24
CA ALA A 36 -6.83 7.14 -12.48
C ALA A 36 -5.71 8.18 -12.35
N GLU A 37 -6.00 9.37 -11.81
CA GLU A 37 -5.01 10.43 -11.56
C GLU A 37 -3.99 10.01 -10.50
N LEU A 38 -4.44 9.36 -9.42
CA LEU A 38 -3.58 8.86 -8.36
C LEU A 38 -2.55 7.87 -8.92
N ARG A 39 -3.00 6.92 -9.74
CA ARG A 39 -2.12 5.88 -10.31
C ARG A 39 -1.21 6.39 -11.42
N SER A 40 -1.68 7.34 -12.24
CA SER A 40 -0.93 7.84 -13.38
C SER A 40 0.08 8.93 -13.03
N PHE A 41 -0.24 9.77 -12.03
CA PHE A 41 0.56 10.95 -11.72
C PHE A 41 1.16 10.91 -10.31
N VAL A 42 0.34 10.70 -9.28
CA VAL A 42 0.78 10.81 -7.87
C VAL A 42 1.71 9.66 -7.48
N VAL A 43 1.33 8.42 -7.74
CA VAL A 43 2.11 7.24 -7.37
C VAL A 43 3.51 7.26 -7.99
N PRO A 44 3.70 7.51 -9.31
CA PRO A 44 5.03 7.64 -9.88
C PRO A 44 5.85 8.79 -9.30
N LEU A 45 5.22 9.90 -8.89
CA LEU A 45 5.89 11.02 -8.24
C LEU A 45 6.42 10.60 -6.86
N VAL A 46 5.57 10.00 -6.03
CA VAL A 46 5.94 9.49 -4.70
C VAL A 46 7.08 8.48 -4.81
N MET A 47 6.99 7.53 -5.76
CA MET A 47 8.03 6.51 -5.98
C MET A 47 9.39 7.10 -6.39
N LYS A 48 9.41 8.28 -7.04
CA LYS A 48 10.66 8.95 -7.43
C LYS A 48 11.27 9.77 -6.29
N ALA A 49 10.43 10.35 -5.45
CA ALA A 49 10.81 11.37 -4.48
C ALA A 49 11.02 10.81 -3.05
N GLN A 50 10.19 9.86 -2.62
CA GLN A 50 10.25 9.31 -1.27
C GLN A 50 10.75 7.87 -1.29
N GLU A 51 11.92 7.66 -0.71
CA GLU A 51 12.50 6.34 -0.56
C GLU A 51 11.54 5.40 0.19
N PHE A 52 11.14 4.34 -0.50
CA PHE A 52 10.38 3.21 0.05
C PHE A 52 9.06 3.59 0.75
N TYR A 53 8.42 4.71 0.37
CA TYR A 53 7.13 5.11 0.96
C TYR A 53 6.07 4.00 0.87
N TYR A 54 5.96 3.36 -0.30
CA TYR A 54 5.04 2.24 -0.51
C TYR A 54 5.65 0.87 -0.22
N ALA A 55 6.80 0.79 0.45
CA ALA A 55 7.40 -0.50 0.77
C ALA A 55 6.58 -1.21 1.86
N PHE A 56 6.18 -2.44 1.58
CA PHE A 56 5.41 -3.27 2.49
C PHE A 56 6.01 -4.68 2.55
N ASP A 57 6.18 -5.20 3.77
CA ASP A 57 6.71 -6.54 4.00
C ASP A 57 5.57 -7.57 4.03
N VAL A 58 5.63 -8.55 3.14
CA VAL A 58 4.71 -9.69 3.10
C VAL A 58 5.46 -10.94 3.55
N ASP A 59 5.02 -11.50 4.67
CA ASP A 59 5.58 -12.74 5.22
C ASP A 59 4.81 -13.96 4.72
N THR A 60 5.53 -14.92 4.16
CA THR A 60 5.00 -16.19 3.68
C THR A 60 5.73 -17.34 4.37
N ALA A 61 4.98 -18.37 4.79
CA ALA A 61 5.60 -19.58 5.33
C ALA A 61 6.38 -20.30 4.22
N LEU A 62 7.52 -20.90 4.57
CA LEU A 62 8.27 -21.67 3.57
C LEU A 62 7.47 -22.88 3.09
N ASN A 63 7.54 -23.17 1.80
CA ASN A 63 6.94 -24.34 1.19
C ASN A 63 8.00 -25.31 0.67
N SER A 64 7.63 -26.57 0.48
CA SER A 64 8.53 -27.62 0.03
C SER A 64 8.99 -27.47 -1.43
N THR A 65 8.30 -26.65 -2.22
CA THR A 65 8.64 -26.43 -3.64
C THR A 65 9.65 -25.31 -3.83
N GLY A 66 9.83 -24.44 -2.82
CA GLY A 66 10.67 -23.24 -2.93
C GLY A 66 10.11 -22.19 -3.90
N VAL A 67 8.84 -22.30 -4.31
CA VAL A 67 8.24 -21.40 -5.31
C VAL A 67 7.22 -20.49 -4.64
N TYR A 68 7.38 -19.18 -4.81
CA TYR A 68 6.53 -18.15 -4.21
C TYR A 68 5.99 -17.22 -5.28
N GLU A 69 4.70 -16.93 -5.23
CA GLU A 69 4.10 -15.98 -6.15
C GLU A 69 4.36 -14.55 -5.68
N ILE A 70 4.72 -13.66 -6.60
CA ILE A 70 4.76 -12.23 -6.28
C ILE A 70 3.32 -11.77 -6.02
N PRO A 71 3.04 -11.13 -4.87
CA PRO A 71 1.69 -10.66 -4.57
C PRO A 71 1.14 -9.77 -5.69
N SER A 72 -0.11 -10.01 -6.10
CA SER A 72 -0.77 -9.26 -7.18
C SER A 72 -0.91 -7.76 -6.90
N ARG A 73 -0.78 -7.38 -5.62
CA ARG A 73 -0.79 -5.99 -5.14
C ARG A 73 0.52 -5.24 -5.38
N ALA A 74 1.59 -5.92 -5.76
CA ALA A 74 2.87 -5.29 -6.07
C ALA A 74 2.77 -4.45 -7.35
N ILE A 75 3.12 -3.16 -7.28
CA ILE A 75 3.13 -2.26 -8.44
C ILE A 75 4.15 -2.76 -9.45
N GLY A 76 3.66 -3.14 -10.64
CA GLY A 76 4.50 -3.65 -11.74
C GLY A 76 5.25 -4.94 -11.40
N GLY A 77 4.80 -5.72 -10.41
CA GLY A 77 5.49 -6.93 -9.96
C GLY A 77 6.86 -6.65 -9.35
N LYS A 78 7.12 -5.42 -8.88
CA LYS A 78 8.43 -5.02 -8.36
C LYS A 78 8.66 -5.57 -6.95
N LEU A 79 9.78 -6.28 -6.79
CA LEU A 79 10.35 -6.65 -5.50
C LEU A 79 11.47 -5.69 -5.14
N VAL A 80 11.45 -5.20 -3.91
CA VAL A 80 12.52 -4.37 -3.34
C VAL A 80 13.61 -5.23 -2.73
N ASN A 81 13.20 -6.18 -1.89
CA ASN A 81 14.09 -7.06 -1.16
C ASN A 81 13.40 -8.39 -0.87
N VAL A 82 14.20 -9.43 -0.69
CA VAL A 82 13.78 -10.76 -0.27
C VAL A 82 14.67 -11.16 0.90
N ALA A 83 14.04 -11.53 2.02
CA ALA A 83 14.76 -11.95 3.21
C ALA A 83 14.16 -13.22 3.80
N LEU A 84 15.01 -14.05 4.37
CA LEU A 84 14.60 -15.15 5.24
C LEU A 84 14.49 -14.64 6.66
N VAL A 85 13.40 -14.99 7.33
CA VAL A 85 13.11 -14.59 8.70
C VAL A 85 12.98 -15.85 9.56
N ASP A 86 13.73 -15.87 10.65
CA ASP A 86 13.67 -16.93 11.65
C ASP A 86 13.69 -16.34 13.07
N GLY A 87 12.55 -16.39 13.74
CA GLY A 87 12.29 -15.58 14.93
C GLY A 87 12.57 -14.10 14.66
N ASP A 88 13.46 -13.50 15.44
CA ASP A 88 13.90 -12.10 15.28
C ASP A 88 15.04 -11.92 14.26
N THR A 89 15.58 -13.02 13.71
CA THR A 89 16.73 -12.95 12.81
C THR A 89 16.27 -12.76 11.37
N ARG A 90 16.59 -11.60 10.77
CA ARG A 90 16.43 -11.34 9.34
C ARG A 90 17.75 -11.60 8.59
N ARG A 91 17.70 -12.40 7.54
CA ARG A 91 18.81 -12.65 6.61
C ARG A 91 18.40 -12.29 5.19
N ASP A 92 18.95 -11.21 4.64
CA ASP A 92 18.70 -10.85 3.24
C ASP A 92 19.29 -11.91 2.31
N VAL A 93 18.52 -12.27 1.28
CA VAL A 93 18.86 -13.32 0.32
C VAL A 93 19.50 -12.69 -0.92
N ASN A 94 20.52 -13.35 -1.47
CA ASN A 94 21.18 -12.85 -2.67
C ASN A 94 20.40 -13.19 -3.93
N TRP A 95 20.39 -12.28 -4.90
CA TRP A 95 19.90 -12.56 -6.24
C TRP A 95 20.88 -13.47 -6.98
N ILE A 96 20.37 -14.55 -7.56
CA ILE A 96 21.13 -15.50 -8.38
C ILE A 96 20.53 -15.58 -9.78
N THR A 97 21.34 -16.02 -10.74
CA THR A 97 20.88 -16.35 -12.09
C THR A 97 20.60 -17.86 -12.21
N GLU A 98 19.73 -18.23 -13.15
CA GLU A 98 19.36 -19.63 -13.39
C GLU A 98 20.59 -20.51 -13.76
N ASP A 99 21.60 -19.92 -14.41
CA ASP A 99 22.83 -20.62 -14.81
C ASP A 99 23.71 -21.06 -13.62
N HIS A 100 23.51 -20.48 -12.43
CA HIS A 100 24.32 -20.77 -11.25
C HIS A 100 23.67 -21.73 -10.26
N LEU A 101 22.50 -22.30 -10.59
CA LEU A 101 21.72 -23.15 -9.69
C LEU A 101 22.53 -24.31 -9.09
N THR A 102 23.41 -24.95 -9.87
CA THR A 102 24.24 -26.09 -9.43
C THR A 102 25.18 -25.76 -8.26
N ARG A 103 25.50 -24.47 -8.04
CA ARG A 103 26.32 -24.02 -6.91
C ARG A 103 25.51 -23.77 -5.64
N TYR A 104 24.19 -23.61 -5.77
CA TYR A 104 23.27 -23.22 -4.71
C TYR A 104 22.35 -24.38 -4.26
N ASP A 105 22.27 -25.44 -5.06
CA ASP A 105 21.46 -26.65 -4.81
C ASP A 105 22.12 -27.65 -3.84
N GLN A 106 23.28 -27.31 -3.25
CA GLN A 106 23.93 -28.15 -2.24
C GLN A 106 23.52 -27.71 -0.83
N THR A 107 22.68 -28.53 -0.20
CA THR A 107 22.08 -28.38 1.15
C THR A 107 23.09 -28.14 2.28
N ASP A 108 24.36 -28.50 2.10
CA ASP A 108 25.31 -28.55 3.23
C ASP A 108 26.24 -27.33 3.35
N LEU A 109 26.35 -26.48 2.31
CA LEU A 109 27.31 -25.36 2.29
C LEU A 109 26.81 -24.09 1.54
N GLY A 110 25.60 -24.11 0.97
CA GLY A 110 25.07 -23.05 0.13
C GLY A 110 24.51 -21.85 0.92
N LYS A 111 24.92 -20.63 0.56
CA LYS A 111 24.20 -19.41 0.96
C LYS A 111 22.87 -19.39 0.19
N PRO A 112 21.72 -19.15 0.81
CA PRO A 112 20.45 -19.13 0.09
C PRO A 112 20.47 -18.03 -0.99
N GLY A 113 19.86 -18.33 -2.12
CA GLY A 113 19.73 -17.45 -3.27
C GLY A 113 18.32 -17.47 -3.84
N VAL A 114 17.92 -16.38 -4.49
CA VAL A 114 16.62 -16.27 -5.16
C VAL A 114 16.78 -15.83 -6.60
N TYR A 115 15.93 -16.38 -7.48
CA TYR A 115 15.82 -15.92 -8.86
C TYR A 115 14.35 -15.76 -9.26
N LEU A 116 14.11 -14.93 -10.27
CA LEU A 116 12.79 -14.68 -10.81
C LEU A 116 12.60 -15.43 -12.11
N LYS A 117 11.47 -16.12 -12.24
CA LYS A 117 11.03 -16.74 -13.49
C LYS A 117 9.53 -16.50 -13.63
N ARG A 118 9.14 -15.77 -14.68
CA ARG A 118 7.78 -15.23 -14.85
C ARG A 118 7.38 -14.39 -13.63
N ASN A 119 6.16 -14.53 -13.11
CA ASN A 119 5.66 -13.81 -11.93
C ASN A 119 5.90 -14.59 -10.62
N GLN A 120 6.91 -15.47 -10.61
CA GLN A 120 7.23 -16.34 -9.49
C GLN A 120 8.69 -16.16 -9.08
N LEU A 121 8.91 -16.21 -7.77
CA LEU A 121 10.19 -16.19 -7.11
C LEU A 121 10.54 -17.61 -6.70
N TYR A 122 11.74 -18.03 -7.06
CA TYR A 122 12.27 -19.34 -6.71
C TYR A 122 13.37 -19.15 -5.67
N LEU A 123 13.19 -19.79 -4.52
CA LEU A 123 14.16 -19.86 -3.44
C LEU A 123 14.98 -21.14 -3.57
N VAL A 124 16.30 -21.01 -3.48
CA VAL A 124 17.24 -22.12 -3.58
C VAL A 124 18.26 -22.03 -2.43
N PRO A 125 18.40 -23.08 -1.60
CA PRO A 125 17.58 -24.28 -1.55
C PRO A 125 16.16 -24.00 -1.07
N ALA A 126 15.19 -24.86 -1.44
CA ALA A 126 13.76 -24.63 -1.20
C ALA A 126 13.38 -24.52 0.29
N ASP A 127 14.16 -25.17 1.15
CA ASP A 127 14.02 -25.16 2.61
C ASP A 127 14.54 -23.87 3.26
N GLY A 128 15.15 -22.96 2.49
CA GLY A 128 15.68 -21.69 2.99
C GLY A 128 16.68 -21.88 4.13
N ASN A 129 17.41 -23.00 4.16
CA ASN A 129 18.27 -23.42 5.27
C ASN A 129 17.54 -23.46 6.63
N ASN A 130 16.37 -24.09 6.67
CA ASN A 130 15.52 -24.24 7.86
C ASN A 130 15.02 -22.92 8.47
N SER A 131 14.85 -21.88 7.66
CA SER A 131 14.21 -20.64 8.13
C SER A 131 12.70 -20.81 8.30
N SER A 132 12.10 -19.98 9.16
CA SER A 132 10.65 -20.07 9.44
C SER A 132 9.81 -19.46 8.31
N LYS A 133 10.21 -18.30 7.78
CA LYS A 133 9.42 -17.52 6.81
C LYS A 133 10.28 -16.89 5.73
N LEU A 134 9.69 -16.68 4.55
CA LEU A 134 10.20 -15.81 3.50
C LEU A 134 9.44 -14.48 3.53
N ARG A 135 10.19 -13.39 3.68
CA ARG A 135 9.70 -12.02 3.66
C ARG A 135 9.98 -11.37 2.32
N LEU A 136 8.92 -10.94 1.65
CA LEU A 136 8.98 -10.18 0.41
C LEU A 136 8.68 -8.72 0.70
N THR A 137 9.66 -7.85 0.51
CA THR A 137 9.43 -6.40 0.55
C THR A 137 8.98 -5.96 -0.84
N ILE A 138 7.71 -5.56 -0.98
CA ILE A 138 7.10 -5.13 -2.25
C ILE A 138 6.79 -3.64 -2.22
N ILE A 139 6.65 -3.01 -3.39
CA ILE A 139 5.98 -1.70 -3.48
C ILE A 139 4.48 -1.95 -3.64
N ILE A 140 3.71 -1.74 -2.58
CA ILE A 140 2.26 -2.00 -2.59
C ILE A 140 1.51 -0.93 -3.39
N ARG A 141 0.46 -1.36 -4.10
CA ARG A 141 -0.47 -0.44 -4.77
C ARG A 141 -1.43 0.17 -3.74
N PRO A 142 -1.64 1.50 -3.76
CA PRO A 142 -2.77 2.12 -3.06
C PRO A 142 -4.10 1.44 -3.41
N GLY A 143 -4.97 1.30 -2.42
CA GLY A 143 -6.33 0.84 -2.57
C GLY A 143 -7.11 1.71 -3.56
N GLN A 144 -8.08 1.09 -4.23
CA GLN A 144 -9.09 1.78 -5.01
C GLN A 144 -9.93 2.66 -4.09
N LEU A 145 -10.10 3.93 -4.43
CA LEU A 145 -10.86 4.86 -3.63
C LEU A 145 -12.35 4.51 -3.66
N VAL A 146 -12.93 4.33 -2.47
CA VAL A 146 -14.35 4.03 -2.27
C VAL A 146 -15.01 5.04 -1.34
N GLU A 147 -16.33 5.07 -1.33
CA GLU A 147 -17.07 5.94 -0.42
C GLU A 147 -16.83 5.55 1.05
N THR A 148 -16.94 6.52 1.96
CA THR A 148 -16.78 6.25 3.40
C THR A 148 -17.84 5.29 3.93
N THR A 149 -18.96 5.13 3.24
CA THR A 149 -20.03 4.16 3.55
C THR A 149 -19.67 2.72 3.19
N GLU A 150 -18.66 2.49 2.35
CA GLU A 150 -18.14 1.17 2.01
C GLU A 150 -16.97 0.73 2.92
N CYS A 151 -16.63 1.55 3.92
CA CYS A 151 -15.60 1.29 4.90
C CYS A 151 -16.16 1.46 6.33
N ALA A 152 -15.52 0.85 7.31
CA ALA A 152 -15.91 0.94 8.71
C ALA A 152 -14.77 1.54 9.53
N GLN A 153 -15.06 2.55 10.36
CA GLN A 153 -14.07 3.13 11.28
C GLN A 153 -14.04 2.34 12.59
N ILE A 154 -12.84 1.95 13.02
CA ILE A 154 -12.63 1.15 14.23
C ILE A 154 -12.83 2.05 15.47
N THR A 155 -13.76 1.68 16.35
CA THR A 155 -14.06 2.42 17.59
C THR A 155 -13.53 1.73 18.85
N GLY A 156 -13.20 0.44 18.75
CA GLY A 156 -12.55 -0.30 19.83
C GLY A 156 -11.72 -1.48 19.31
N ILE A 157 -10.68 -1.84 20.06
CA ILE A 157 -9.78 -2.95 19.72
C ILE A 157 -9.51 -3.76 20.99
N ASP A 158 -9.76 -5.07 20.92
CA ASP A 158 -9.25 -6.06 21.87
C ASP A 158 -8.28 -6.98 21.14
N LYS A 159 -6.97 -6.73 21.33
CA LYS A 159 -5.89 -7.51 20.73
C LYS A 159 -5.74 -8.91 21.35
N THR A 160 -6.26 -9.13 22.56
CA THR A 160 -6.19 -10.44 23.23
C THR A 160 -7.12 -11.44 22.58
N THR A 161 -8.33 -10.98 22.24
CA THR A 161 -9.34 -11.82 21.57
C THR A 161 -9.36 -11.64 20.06
N GLY A 162 -8.62 -10.67 19.51
CA GLY A 162 -8.62 -10.35 18.09
C GLY A 162 -9.90 -9.65 17.64
N THR A 163 -10.61 -8.97 18.55
CA THR A 163 -11.91 -8.36 18.28
C THR A 163 -11.77 -6.87 17.96
N LEU A 164 -12.33 -6.46 16.82
CA LEU A 164 -12.56 -5.06 16.46
C LEU A 164 -14.02 -4.71 16.72
N THR A 165 -14.24 -3.52 17.29
CA THR A 165 -15.56 -2.96 17.58
C THR A 165 -15.80 -1.74 16.70
N PHE A 166 -17.05 -1.60 16.25
CA PHE A 166 -17.54 -0.58 15.34
C PHE A 166 -18.86 -0.01 15.86
N ASP A 167 -19.20 1.20 15.43
CA ASP A 167 -20.51 1.78 15.73
C ASP A 167 -21.65 1.01 15.05
N VAL A 168 -22.82 1.04 15.66
CA VAL A 168 -24.01 0.31 15.17
C VAL A 168 -24.35 0.76 13.75
N GLY A 169 -24.38 -0.19 12.81
CA GLY A 169 -24.72 0.06 11.40
C GLY A 169 -23.59 0.66 10.58
N SER A 170 -22.38 0.79 11.13
CA SER A 170 -21.21 1.29 10.39
C SER A 170 -20.48 0.21 9.59
N ILE A 171 -20.68 -1.07 9.91
CA ILE A 171 -20.12 -2.19 9.14
C ILE A 171 -20.90 -2.31 7.81
N PRO A 172 -20.24 -2.16 6.65
CA PRO A 172 -20.89 -2.32 5.35
C PRO A 172 -21.46 -3.73 5.18
N SER A 173 -22.62 -3.85 4.52
CA SER A 173 -23.25 -5.16 4.25
C SER A 173 -22.42 -6.06 3.31
N THR A 174 -21.42 -5.50 2.64
CA THR A 174 -20.46 -6.21 1.79
C THR A 174 -19.40 -6.97 2.59
N PHE A 175 -19.26 -6.69 3.89
CA PHE A 175 -18.35 -7.40 4.79
C PHE A 175 -19.00 -8.73 5.16
N ILE A 176 -18.79 -9.73 4.32
CA ILE A 176 -19.33 -11.07 4.49
C ILE A 176 -18.21 -12.08 4.80
N PRO A 177 -18.51 -13.20 5.48
CA PRO A 177 -17.52 -14.23 5.78
C PRO A 177 -16.76 -14.70 4.53
N GLY A 178 -15.44 -14.88 4.67
CA GLY A 178 -14.55 -15.28 3.57
C GLY A 178 -14.08 -14.14 2.66
N LYS A 179 -14.64 -12.92 2.78
CA LYS A 179 -14.03 -11.74 2.14
C LYS A 179 -12.83 -11.27 2.95
N LYS A 180 -11.80 -10.86 2.21
CA LYS A 180 -10.57 -10.30 2.76
C LYS A 180 -10.77 -8.81 3.02
N LEU A 181 -10.27 -8.34 4.15
CA LEU A 181 -10.30 -6.97 4.60
C LEU A 181 -8.87 -6.44 4.75
N ASP A 182 -8.70 -5.15 4.48
CA ASP A 182 -7.47 -4.42 4.75
C ASP A 182 -7.72 -3.41 5.89
N PHE A 183 -6.68 -3.15 6.68
CA PHE A 183 -6.68 -2.11 7.69
C PHE A 183 -5.75 -0.97 7.28
N ILE A 184 -6.27 0.26 7.33
CA ILE A 184 -5.61 1.44 6.77
C ILE A 184 -5.60 2.54 7.84
N GLN A 185 -4.44 3.18 8.01
CA GLN A 185 -4.29 4.24 9.01
C GLN A 185 -5.14 5.46 8.65
N ALA A 186 -5.82 6.01 9.66
CA ALA A 186 -6.54 7.28 9.50
C ALA A 186 -5.65 8.51 9.65
N GLU A 187 -4.53 8.37 10.35
CA GLU A 187 -3.55 9.43 10.55
C GLU A 187 -2.67 9.64 9.30
N PRO A 188 -2.08 10.85 9.13
CA PRO A 188 -1.11 11.12 8.08
C PRO A 188 -0.06 10.01 7.99
N HIS A 189 0.40 9.75 6.76
CA HIS A 189 1.10 8.54 6.26
C HIS A 189 0.16 7.51 5.62
N PHE A 190 -1.05 7.31 6.14
CA PHE A 190 -2.13 6.55 5.49
C PHE A 190 -1.71 5.14 5.01
N ASP A 191 -0.82 4.50 5.77
CA ASP A 191 -0.25 3.22 5.40
C ASP A 191 -1.27 2.09 5.52
N HIS A 192 -1.03 1.01 4.78
CA HIS A 192 -1.62 -0.28 5.11
C HIS A 192 -0.99 -0.79 6.42
N VAL A 193 -1.84 -1.07 7.41
CA VAL A 193 -1.41 -1.66 8.70
C VAL A 193 -1.33 -3.18 8.56
N GLU A 194 -2.41 -3.77 8.06
CA GLU A 194 -2.47 -5.18 7.67
C GLU A 194 -3.29 -5.29 6.39
N ILE A 195 -3.00 -6.34 5.61
CA ILE A 195 -3.68 -6.61 4.35
C ILE A 195 -4.22 -8.04 4.35
N ASP A 196 -5.26 -8.26 3.56
CA ASP A 196 -5.81 -9.58 3.26
C ASP A 196 -6.28 -10.40 4.49
N LYS A 197 -6.73 -9.72 5.56
CA LYS A 197 -7.23 -10.35 6.79
C LYS A 197 -8.63 -10.91 6.57
N ILE A 198 -8.87 -12.14 7.02
CA ILE A 198 -10.19 -12.79 6.90
C ILE A 198 -10.84 -12.79 8.29
N PRO A 199 -12.03 -12.19 8.47
CA PRO A 199 -12.73 -12.25 9.73
C PRO A 199 -13.24 -13.68 9.98
N THR A 200 -13.01 -14.20 11.17
CA THR A 200 -13.53 -15.50 11.64
C THR A 200 -14.98 -15.39 12.07
N GLN A 201 -15.38 -14.23 12.58
CA GLN A 201 -16.75 -13.92 12.96
C GLN A 201 -17.09 -12.47 12.57
N ILE A 202 -18.33 -12.28 12.10
CA ILE A 202 -18.91 -10.98 11.76
C ILE A 202 -20.23 -10.84 12.50
N THR A 203 -20.40 -9.74 13.24
CA THR A 203 -21.67 -9.32 13.82
C THR A 203 -22.05 -7.92 13.31
N SER A 204 -23.12 -7.32 13.85
CA SER A 204 -23.52 -5.95 13.48
C SER A 204 -22.57 -4.87 13.99
N THR A 205 -21.74 -5.17 14.99
CA THR A 205 -20.83 -4.21 15.64
C THR A 205 -19.43 -4.73 15.84
N THR A 206 -19.16 -6.02 15.58
CA THR A 206 -17.84 -6.61 15.81
C THR A 206 -17.36 -7.46 14.66
N LEU A 207 -16.04 -7.44 14.45
CA LEU A 207 -15.31 -8.35 13.58
C LEU A 207 -14.23 -9.03 14.42
N VAL A 208 -14.11 -10.36 14.31
CA VAL A 208 -13.09 -11.14 15.04
C VAL A 208 -12.09 -11.71 14.04
N PHE A 209 -10.81 -11.69 14.38
CA PHE A 209 -9.70 -12.20 13.57
C PHE A 209 -8.78 -13.09 14.40
N ASP A 210 -8.01 -13.98 13.76
CA ASP A 210 -7.07 -14.87 14.45
C ASP A 210 -5.96 -14.12 15.20
N SER A 211 -5.54 -12.99 14.64
CA SER A 211 -4.52 -12.11 15.23
C SER A 211 -4.66 -10.72 14.64
N LEU A 212 -4.28 -9.71 15.41
CA LEU A 212 -4.24 -8.32 14.98
C LEU A 212 -2.84 -7.76 15.22
N SER A 213 -2.39 -6.87 14.33
CA SER A 213 -1.11 -6.19 14.45
C SER A 213 -1.08 -5.22 15.63
N ASP A 214 0.07 -5.11 16.29
CA ASP A 214 0.27 -4.12 17.33
C ASP A 214 0.21 -2.67 16.82
N ARG A 215 0.44 -2.48 15.52
CA ARG A 215 0.36 -1.18 14.86
C ARG A 215 -1.08 -0.68 14.67
N LEU A 216 -2.08 -1.56 14.79
CA LEU A 216 -3.48 -1.17 14.61
C LEU A 216 -3.96 -0.33 15.80
N GLN A 217 -4.63 0.79 15.49
CA GLN A 217 -5.08 1.77 16.48
C GLN A 217 -6.58 2.10 16.31
N VAL A 218 -7.21 2.54 17.40
CA VAL A 218 -8.60 3.04 17.35
C VAL A 218 -8.63 4.29 16.47
N GLY A 219 -9.60 4.38 15.58
CA GLY A 219 -9.71 5.42 14.56
C GLY A 219 -9.28 4.99 13.16
N ASP A 220 -8.51 3.90 13.04
CA ASP A 220 -8.14 3.30 11.75
C ASP A 220 -9.37 2.76 11.01
N TRP A 221 -9.22 2.55 9.71
CA TRP A 221 -10.30 2.12 8.82
C TRP A 221 -10.15 0.66 8.42
N ALA A 222 -11.27 -0.07 8.41
CA ALA A 222 -11.41 -1.35 7.75
C ALA A 222 -12.11 -1.17 6.39
N SER A 223 -11.56 -1.76 5.35
CA SER A 223 -12.10 -1.76 3.99
C SER A 223 -12.01 -3.16 3.39
N LEU A 224 -12.73 -3.43 2.29
CA LEU A 224 -12.50 -4.65 1.51
C LEU A 224 -11.09 -4.63 0.92
N ALA A 225 -10.53 -5.82 0.70
CA ALA A 225 -9.24 -6.01 0.07
C ALA A 225 -9.07 -5.19 -1.23
N ASN A 226 -8.01 -4.40 -1.31
CA ASN A 226 -7.67 -3.47 -2.40
C ASN A 226 -8.58 -2.24 -2.52
N GLN A 227 -9.33 -1.89 -1.49
CA GLN A 227 -10.13 -0.66 -1.43
C GLN A 227 -9.68 0.22 -0.27
N SER A 228 -9.96 1.51 -0.35
CA SER A 228 -9.70 2.47 0.74
C SER A 228 -10.67 3.64 0.68
N CYS A 229 -11.21 4.06 1.82
CA CYS A 229 -11.92 5.34 1.95
C CYS A 229 -10.99 6.51 2.31
N VAL A 230 -9.68 6.25 2.44
CA VAL A 230 -8.64 7.23 2.76
C VAL A 230 -7.66 7.31 1.61
N ILE A 231 -7.21 8.52 1.28
CA ILE A 231 -6.27 8.74 0.18
C ILE A 231 -4.87 8.35 0.62
N GLN A 232 -4.37 7.23 0.10
CA GLN A 232 -3.07 6.67 0.45
C GLN A 232 -1.93 7.35 -0.32
N CYS A 233 -1.82 8.66 -0.15
CA CYS A 233 -0.66 9.45 -0.54
C CYS A 233 -0.38 10.50 0.54
N PRO A 234 0.86 11.01 0.62
CA PRO A 234 1.22 12.09 1.54
C PRO A 234 0.26 13.27 1.48
N VAL A 235 -0.03 13.88 2.62
CA VAL A 235 -1.04 14.94 2.78
C VAL A 235 -0.75 16.12 1.86
N GLU A 236 0.52 16.44 1.66
CA GLU A 236 1.00 17.53 0.81
C GLU A 236 0.61 17.35 -0.67
N LEU A 237 0.38 16.10 -1.09
CA LEU A 237 -0.03 15.75 -2.45
C LEU A 237 -1.55 15.69 -2.62
N HIS A 238 -2.35 15.76 -1.54
CA HIS A 238 -3.81 15.70 -1.62
C HIS A 238 -4.36 16.85 -2.47
N GLY A 239 -3.91 18.09 -2.22
CA GLY A 239 -4.35 19.26 -2.98
C GLY A 239 -3.97 19.19 -4.47
N MET A 240 -2.89 18.50 -4.80
CA MET A 240 -2.47 18.25 -6.18
C MET A 240 -3.40 17.22 -6.86
N LEU A 241 -3.72 16.13 -6.16
CA LEU A 241 -4.66 15.12 -6.64
C LEU A 241 -6.07 15.71 -6.81
N GLU A 242 -6.54 16.51 -5.85
CA GLU A 242 -7.83 17.19 -5.95
C GLU A 242 -7.92 18.07 -7.20
N GLN A 243 -6.85 18.83 -7.50
CA GLN A 243 -6.82 19.69 -8.67
C GLN A 243 -6.73 18.89 -9.97
N ALA A 244 -5.95 17.80 -10.01
CA ALA A 244 -5.86 16.92 -11.17
C ALA A 244 -7.23 16.29 -11.50
N THR A 245 -7.92 15.74 -10.49
CA THR A 245 -9.26 15.18 -10.65
C THR A 245 -10.26 16.24 -11.11
N ALA A 246 -10.20 17.46 -10.55
CA ALA A 246 -11.06 18.56 -10.97
C ALA A 246 -10.83 18.93 -12.45
N ASN A 247 -9.58 18.96 -12.91
CA ASN A 247 -9.24 19.22 -14.32
C ASN A 247 -9.81 18.13 -15.24
N THR A 248 -9.72 16.85 -14.85
CA THR A 248 -10.31 15.74 -15.62
C THR A 248 -11.83 15.86 -15.73
N ILE A 249 -12.51 16.31 -14.67
CA ILE A 249 -13.95 16.60 -14.69
C ILE A 249 -14.26 17.80 -15.61
N LEU A 250 -13.50 18.90 -15.51
CA LEU A 250 -13.69 20.09 -16.37
C LEU A 250 -13.49 19.75 -17.86
N ARG A 251 -12.51 18.90 -18.16
CA ARG A 251 -12.28 18.36 -19.51
C ARG A 251 -13.47 17.54 -20.00
N ALA A 252 -14.05 16.69 -19.15
CA ALA A 252 -15.24 15.91 -19.48
C ALA A 252 -16.49 16.79 -19.67
N GLN A 253 -16.57 17.94 -18.99
CA GLN A 253 -17.64 18.94 -19.15
C GLN A 253 -17.48 19.81 -20.42
N GLY A 254 -16.28 19.86 -21.00
CA GLY A 254 -15.98 20.72 -22.15
C GLY A 254 -15.70 22.19 -21.81
N ASP A 255 -15.51 22.53 -20.52
CA ASP A 255 -15.19 23.88 -20.08
C ASP A 255 -13.68 24.15 -20.23
N LEU A 256 -13.26 24.43 -21.46
CA LEU A 256 -11.85 24.57 -21.83
C LEU A 256 -11.16 25.79 -21.21
N GLU A 257 -11.92 26.84 -20.88
CA GLU A 257 -11.37 28.06 -20.27
C GLU A 257 -10.98 27.79 -18.81
N LYS A 258 -11.88 27.17 -18.02
CA LYS A 258 -11.57 26.76 -16.66
C LYS A 258 -10.51 25.65 -16.63
N LEU A 259 -10.51 24.75 -17.61
CA LEU A 259 -9.48 23.72 -17.72
C LEU A 259 -8.09 24.35 -17.84
N LYS A 260 -7.91 25.34 -18.72
CA LYS A 260 -6.62 26.00 -18.92
C LYS A 260 -6.12 26.66 -17.62
N SER A 261 -6.98 27.40 -16.94
CA SER A 261 -6.66 28.00 -15.64
C SER A 261 -6.35 26.95 -14.56
N GLY A 262 -7.09 25.83 -14.56
CA GLY A 262 -6.87 24.70 -13.65
C GLY A 262 -5.55 23.97 -13.91
N GLU A 263 -5.11 23.83 -15.16
CA GLU A 263 -3.81 23.26 -15.52
C GLU A 263 -2.65 24.16 -15.08
N GLU A 264 -2.76 25.48 -15.28
CA GLU A 264 -1.79 26.46 -14.78
C GLU A 264 -1.68 26.38 -13.24
N LYS A 265 -2.81 26.26 -12.54
CA LYS A 265 -2.82 26.09 -11.09
C LYS A 265 -2.20 24.77 -10.64
N LEU A 266 -2.48 23.67 -11.35
CA LEU A 266 -1.89 22.36 -11.06
C LEU A 266 -0.37 22.40 -11.20
N GLN A 267 0.16 23.07 -12.22
CA GLN A 267 1.61 23.26 -12.40
C GLN A 267 2.24 24.06 -11.25
N GLN A 268 1.59 25.13 -10.79
CA GLN A 268 2.05 25.89 -9.62
C GLN A 268 2.10 25.00 -8.37
N ILE A 269 1.02 24.24 -8.10
CA ILE A 269 0.96 23.32 -6.97
C ILE A 269 2.09 22.30 -7.06
N TYR A 270 2.28 21.68 -8.23
CA TYR A 270 3.34 20.71 -8.48
C TYR A 270 4.73 21.27 -8.14
N GLN A 271 5.05 22.48 -8.62
CA GLN A 271 6.34 23.12 -8.35
C GLN A 271 6.53 23.44 -6.86
N THR A 272 5.47 23.89 -6.17
CA THR A 272 5.55 24.14 -4.72
C THR A 272 5.70 22.85 -3.93
N THR A 273 4.93 21.81 -4.28
CA THR A 273 4.93 20.57 -3.52
C THR A 273 6.24 19.80 -3.72
N ILE A 274 6.79 19.73 -4.93
CA ILE A 274 8.03 18.98 -5.17
C ILE A 274 9.23 19.53 -4.40
N ASN A 275 9.27 20.85 -4.17
CA ASN A 275 10.33 21.51 -3.42
C ASN A 275 10.22 21.23 -1.91
N THR A 276 9.00 21.18 -1.38
CA THR A 276 8.76 20.82 0.04
C THR A 276 8.93 19.32 0.28
N TYR A 277 8.66 18.51 -0.73
CA TYR A 277 8.53 17.06 -0.62
C TYR A 277 9.85 16.30 -0.79
N ASN A 278 10.94 16.96 -1.24
CA ASN A 278 12.24 16.34 -1.49
C ASN A 278 13.38 17.00 -0.68
N PRO A 279 14.30 16.23 -0.05
CA PRO A 279 14.31 14.77 0.17
C PRO A 279 13.64 14.34 1.49
N ARG A 280 13.25 13.05 1.61
CA ARG A 280 12.70 12.47 2.86
C ARG A 280 13.67 12.52 4.05
N ILE A 281 14.96 12.34 3.77
CA ILE A 281 16.02 12.39 4.76
C ILE A 281 16.85 13.65 4.44
N GLU A 282 16.68 14.71 5.23
CA GLU A 282 17.35 16.00 4.98
C GLU A 282 18.87 15.94 5.17
N ALA A 283 19.34 15.06 6.06
CA ALA A 283 20.76 14.83 6.34
C ALA A 283 21.12 13.38 5.99
N GLU A 284 21.07 13.03 4.70
CA GLU A 284 21.47 11.70 4.24
C GLU A 284 22.98 11.52 4.47
N GLY A 285 23.35 10.96 5.63
CA GLY A 285 24.69 10.43 5.84
C GLY A 285 24.94 9.29 4.86
N LYS A 286 26.21 9.11 4.43
CA LYS A 286 26.58 8.02 3.50
C LYS A 286 26.03 6.69 4.00
N LYS A 287 25.12 6.07 3.24
CA LYS A 287 24.52 4.77 3.56
C LYS A 287 25.63 3.76 3.84
N ILE A 288 25.81 3.39 5.12
CA ILE A 288 26.87 2.47 5.53
C ILE A 288 26.43 1.06 5.15
N THR A 289 26.86 0.59 3.99
CA THR A 289 26.75 -0.83 3.65
C THR A 289 27.99 -1.54 4.16
N ASN A 290 27.84 -2.39 5.17
CA ASN A 290 28.93 -3.24 5.66
C ASN A 290 29.21 -4.37 4.64
N ARG A 291 29.96 -4.06 3.58
CA ARG A 291 30.26 -5.00 2.47
C ARG A 291 31.42 -5.95 2.76
N SER A 292 32.11 -5.81 3.90
CA SER A 292 33.33 -6.56 4.19
C SER A 292 33.38 -7.01 5.65
N ARG A 293 32.77 -8.17 5.95
CA ARG A 293 33.28 -9.01 7.03
C ARG A 293 34.55 -9.69 6.52
N ILE A 294 35.70 -9.31 7.06
CA ILE A 294 36.97 -10.02 6.89
C ILE A 294 36.72 -11.52 7.17
N LEU A 295 37.06 -12.37 6.19
CA LEU A 295 37.19 -13.81 6.37
C LEU A 295 38.22 -14.06 7.47
N ARG A 296 37.79 -14.42 8.68
CA ARG A 296 38.68 -15.11 9.61
C ARG A 296 38.91 -16.50 9.05
N ARG A 297 40.01 -16.67 8.30
CA ARG A 297 40.63 -17.99 8.14
C ARG A 297 41.09 -18.46 9.51
N PHE A 298 40.55 -19.59 9.95
CA PHE A 298 41.31 -20.63 10.64
C PHE A 298 40.90 -21.95 9.99
#